data_AF-A0A2H0VQ29-F1
#
_entry.id   AF-A0A2H0VQ29-F1
#
_cell.length_a   1.000
_cell.length_b   1.000
_cell.length_c   1.000
_cell.angle_alpha   90.00
_cell.angle_beta   90.00
_cell.angle_gamma   90.00
#
_symmetry.space_group_name_H-M   'P 1'
#
loop_
_entity.id
_entity.type
_entity.pdbx_description
1 polymer ?
#
loop_
_entity_poly.entity_id
_entity_poly.type
_entity_poly.pdbx_seq_one_letter_code
_entity_poly.pdbx_strand_id
1 'polypeptide(L)'
;MDLLERADSLSKEVRYVLLLAPACIFLSYFLLPTANIALPLGGLFLCLLFERKGLYLSLGLLLIDSFIQHTIHTNHLWLLGFEISIGLSFWIFSLAIEQIQETDEILKIDFSKKLESHSLTASSLKNQIQNLETLHSDLQHAIEEKNKQINELDNELASCRLLVETLQISKDTNFKVNEKLSYDLVEAYRKVDAVKNLQAKLEKEKKEIETLKALEEQKVTLEKELSQVKQELAQKNMQQTKRQEFSEKAKEQYRNTRQLQANYLQLKKQFKEKDAILHQTRKMLYQTQTKLEMAQLIEKDNELVVPYEENKLLHEIEVLSLELEELEAEVKSLEGIVSTLSLSATSKKAPSVNKDTIMELPFQKG
;
A
#
# COMPACT_ATOMS: atom_id res chain seq x y z
N MET A 1 -103.75 48.03 -18.31
CA MET A 1 -104.02 49.33 -18.94
C MET A 1 -105.04 50.11 -18.13
N ASP A 2 -106.20 49.53 -17.82
CA ASP A 2 -107.01 49.70 -16.60
C ASP A 2 -107.32 51.15 -16.22
N LEU A 3 -106.43 51.82 -15.46
CA LEU A 3 -106.63 53.22 -15.02
C LEU A 3 -106.73 54.20 -16.19
N LEU A 4 -105.94 54.00 -17.24
CA LEU A 4 -106.01 54.83 -18.44
C LEU A 4 -107.32 54.58 -19.18
N GLU A 5 -107.73 53.33 -19.35
CA GLU A 5 -108.98 52.94 -20.02
C GLU A 5 -110.23 53.41 -19.25
N ARG A 6 -110.18 53.40 -17.90
CA ARG A 6 -111.25 53.85 -17.02
C ARG A 6 -111.36 55.37 -16.92
N ALA A 7 -110.23 56.09 -16.99
CA ALA A 7 -110.23 57.54 -17.18
C ALA A 7 -110.75 57.91 -18.58
N ASP A 8 -110.42 57.13 -19.61
CA ASP A 8 -110.92 57.30 -20.96
C ASP A 8 -112.43 57.00 -21.06
N SER A 9 -112.97 56.06 -20.28
CA SER A 9 -114.42 55.78 -20.25
C SER A 9 -115.20 56.87 -19.52
N LEU A 10 -114.80 57.25 -18.29
CA LEU A 10 -115.47 58.35 -17.57
C LEU A 10 -115.38 59.67 -18.34
N SER A 11 -114.21 60.01 -18.89
CA SER A 11 -114.06 61.25 -19.64
C SER A 11 -114.88 61.27 -20.94
N LYS A 12 -115.18 60.12 -21.57
CA LYS A 12 -116.13 60.05 -22.69
C LYS A 12 -117.56 60.33 -22.22
N GLU A 13 -118.03 59.67 -21.18
CA GLU A 13 -119.38 59.86 -20.62
C GLU A 13 -119.60 61.32 -20.17
N VAL A 14 -118.66 61.89 -19.40
CA VAL A 14 -118.74 63.28 -18.94
C VAL A 14 -118.62 64.28 -20.10
N ARG A 15 -117.80 64.01 -21.13
CA ARG A 15 -117.77 64.84 -22.35
C ARG A 15 -119.09 64.79 -23.12
N TYR A 16 -119.79 63.65 -23.17
CA TYR A 16 -121.12 63.58 -23.79
C TYR A 16 -122.12 64.47 -23.04
N VAL A 17 -122.15 64.46 -21.70
CA VAL A 17 -123.03 65.35 -20.92
C VAL A 17 -122.65 66.83 -21.11
N LEU A 18 -121.35 67.14 -21.10
CA LEU A 18 -120.85 68.51 -21.31
C LEU A 18 -121.13 69.04 -22.74
N LEU A 19 -121.23 68.16 -23.74
CA LEU A 19 -121.68 68.52 -25.10
C LEU A 19 -123.22 68.61 -25.19
N LEU A 20 -123.94 67.77 -24.44
CA LEU A 20 -125.40 67.72 -24.47
C LEU A 20 -126.03 69.00 -23.92
N ALA A 21 -125.55 69.56 -22.81
CA ALA A 21 -126.14 70.77 -22.23
C ALA A 21 -126.06 72.00 -23.18
N PRO A 22 -124.90 72.36 -23.77
CA PRO A 22 -124.83 73.34 -24.85
C PRO A 22 -125.68 72.97 -26.06
N ALA A 23 -125.75 71.70 -26.48
CA ALA A 23 -126.57 71.29 -27.62
C ALA A 23 -128.08 71.49 -27.36
N CYS A 24 -128.58 71.20 -26.15
CA CYS A 24 -129.95 71.51 -25.73
C CYS A 24 -130.22 73.03 -25.72
N ILE A 25 -129.23 73.83 -25.35
CA ILE A 25 -129.32 75.31 -25.35
C ILE A 25 -129.26 75.87 -26.78
N PHE A 26 -128.46 75.29 -27.68
CA PHE A 26 -128.51 75.62 -29.12
C PHE A 26 -129.82 75.21 -29.78
N LEU A 27 -130.41 74.08 -29.38
CA LEU A 27 -131.75 73.67 -29.81
C LEU A 27 -132.82 74.63 -29.30
N SER A 28 -132.67 75.16 -28.08
CA SER A 28 -133.59 76.15 -27.52
C SER A 28 -133.44 77.52 -28.22
N TYR A 29 -132.23 77.96 -28.57
CA TYR A 29 -132.03 79.18 -29.38
C TYR A 29 -132.74 79.14 -30.74
N PHE A 30 -132.87 77.97 -31.39
CA PHE A 30 -133.60 77.84 -32.65
C PHE A 30 -135.12 78.05 -32.54
N LEU A 31 -135.68 78.04 -31.33
CA LEU A 31 -137.11 78.18 -31.06
C LEU A 31 -137.49 79.57 -30.53
N LEU A 32 -136.52 80.42 -30.19
CA LEU A 32 -136.75 81.68 -29.46
C LEU A 32 -136.63 82.92 -30.38
N PRO A 33 -137.43 83.98 -30.16
CA PRO A 33 -137.15 85.29 -30.73
C PRO A 33 -135.73 85.76 -30.37
N THR A 34 -135.00 86.26 -31.37
CA THR A 34 -133.54 86.50 -31.30
C THR A 34 -133.10 87.54 -30.27
N ALA A 35 -134.01 88.33 -29.71
CA ALA A 35 -133.72 89.36 -28.71
C ALA A 35 -133.16 88.81 -27.39
N ASN A 36 -133.61 87.63 -26.94
CA ASN A 36 -133.35 87.15 -25.57
C ASN A 36 -132.13 86.19 -25.48
N ILE A 37 -131.40 85.97 -26.57
CA ILE A 37 -130.26 85.02 -26.64
C ILE A 37 -129.08 85.41 -25.72
N ALA A 38 -128.91 86.70 -25.42
CA ALA A 38 -127.82 87.19 -24.58
C ALA A 38 -127.90 86.68 -23.13
N LEU A 39 -129.12 86.47 -22.59
CA LEU A 39 -129.30 86.10 -21.19
C LEU A 39 -128.89 84.65 -20.90
N PRO A 40 -129.27 83.62 -21.70
CA PRO A 40 -128.76 82.27 -21.51
C PRO A 40 -127.26 82.12 -21.78
N LEU A 41 -126.69 82.86 -22.75
CA LEU A 41 -125.23 82.90 -22.97
C LEU A 41 -124.49 83.49 -21.76
N GLY A 42 -124.97 84.62 -21.23
CA GLY A 42 -124.43 85.21 -20.00
C GLY A 42 -124.58 84.30 -18.79
N GLY A 43 -125.73 83.62 -18.66
CA GLY A 43 -125.99 82.65 -17.60
C GLY A 43 -125.06 81.43 -17.64
N LEU A 44 -124.81 80.86 -18.82
CA LEU A 44 -123.79 79.81 -19.02
C LEU A 44 -122.39 80.30 -18.64
N PHE A 45 -122.01 81.51 -19.08
CA PHE A 45 -120.71 82.08 -18.77
C PHE A 45 -120.52 82.34 -17.26
N LEU A 46 -121.58 82.76 -16.56
CA LEU A 46 -121.58 82.85 -15.10
C LEU A 46 -121.43 81.47 -14.44
N CYS A 47 -122.12 80.43 -14.92
CA CYS A 47 -121.95 79.06 -14.43
C CYS A 47 -120.53 78.53 -14.65
N LEU A 48 -119.87 78.93 -15.74
CA LEU A 48 -118.48 78.55 -16.06
C LEU A 48 -117.44 79.28 -15.19
N LEU A 49 -117.67 80.57 -14.87
CA LEU A 49 -116.74 81.36 -14.04
C LEU A 49 -116.95 81.24 -12.53
N PHE A 50 -118.19 81.00 -12.10
CA PHE A 50 -118.59 81.05 -10.69
C PHE A 50 -119.29 79.77 -10.19
N GLU A 51 -119.27 78.70 -10.99
CA GLU A 51 -119.72 77.36 -10.61
C GLU A 51 -121.17 77.38 -10.06
N ARG A 52 -121.41 76.74 -8.91
CA ARG A 52 -122.70 76.77 -8.19
C ARG A 52 -123.19 78.19 -7.86
N LYS A 53 -122.29 79.15 -7.59
CA LYS A 53 -122.70 80.57 -7.38
C LYS A 53 -123.17 81.19 -8.69
N GLY A 54 -122.52 80.83 -9.80
CA GLY A 54 -122.94 81.15 -11.16
C GLY A 54 -124.33 80.64 -11.50
N LEU A 55 -124.66 79.40 -11.09
CA LEU A 55 -126.00 78.82 -11.23
C LEU A 55 -127.07 79.63 -10.47
N TYR A 56 -126.83 79.99 -9.20
CA TYR A 56 -127.80 80.79 -8.45
C TYR A 56 -127.97 82.20 -9.02
N LEU A 57 -126.89 82.81 -9.55
CA LEU A 57 -126.94 84.10 -10.23
C LEU A 57 -127.68 84.02 -11.57
N SER A 58 -127.44 82.99 -12.38
CA SER A 58 -128.07 82.81 -13.69
C SER A 58 -129.57 82.49 -13.56
N LEU A 59 -129.95 81.64 -12.59
CA LEU A 59 -131.36 81.41 -12.24
C LEU A 59 -132.02 82.67 -11.68
N GLY A 60 -131.33 83.44 -10.82
CA GLY A 60 -131.85 84.71 -10.30
C GLY A 60 -132.12 85.74 -11.40
N LEU A 61 -131.20 85.90 -12.34
CA LEU A 61 -131.36 86.76 -13.51
C LEU A 61 -132.49 86.28 -14.44
N LEU A 62 -132.61 84.97 -14.65
CA LEU A 62 -133.67 84.36 -15.44
C LEU A 62 -135.06 84.56 -14.82
N LEU A 63 -135.19 84.49 -13.49
CA LEU A 63 -136.44 84.79 -12.78
C LEU A 63 -136.82 86.28 -12.87
N ILE A 64 -135.84 87.19 -12.92
CA ILE A 64 -136.08 88.62 -13.10
C ILE A 64 -136.56 88.92 -14.54
N ASP A 65 -135.91 88.36 -15.57
CA ASP A 65 -136.37 88.50 -16.96
C ASP A 65 -137.75 87.86 -17.14
N SER A 66 -137.97 86.63 -16.65
CA SER A 66 -139.27 85.96 -16.65
C SER A 66 -140.40 86.85 -16.10
N PHE A 67 -140.19 87.47 -14.93
CA PHE A 67 -141.16 88.38 -14.36
C PHE A 67 -141.44 89.61 -15.25
N ILE A 68 -140.40 90.17 -15.88
CA ILE A 68 -140.55 91.30 -16.83
C ILE A 68 -141.34 90.85 -18.06
N GLN A 69 -140.91 89.79 -18.75
CA GLN A 69 -141.55 89.29 -19.97
C GLN A 69 -143.01 88.88 -19.74
N HIS A 70 -143.31 88.25 -18.60
CA HIS A 70 -144.66 87.82 -18.23
C HIS A 70 -145.63 89.01 -17.98
N THR A 71 -145.13 90.24 -17.76
CA THR A 71 -145.98 91.44 -17.74
C THR A 71 -146.24 92.05 -19.13
N ILE A 72 -145.53 91.62 -20.18
CA ILE A 72 -145.51 92.25 -21.51
C ILE A 72 -146.09 91.34 -22.62
N HIS A 73 -146.04 90.01 -22.47
CA HIS A 73 -146.45 89.06 -23.52
C HIS A 73 -147.58 88.12 -23.07
N THR A 74 -148.59 87.93 -23.93
CA THR A 74 -149.79 87.11 -23.65
C THR A 74 -149.55 85.59 -23.63
N ASN A 75 -148.43 85.11 -24.18
CA ASN A 75 -148.19 83.68 -24.40
C ASN A 75 -147.46 83.02 -23.20
N HIS A 76 -147.89 83.39 -21.98
CA HIS A 76 -147.23 83.09 -20.71
C HIS A 76 -146.77 81.63 -20.54
N LEU A 77 -147.65 80.67 -20.82
CA LEU A 77 -147.39 79.24 -20.57
C LEU A 77 -146.26 78.67 -21.43
N TRP A 78 -146.13 79.13 -22.67
CA TRP A 78 -145.08 78.68 -23.59
C TRP A 78 -143.72 79.26 -23.21
N LEU A 79 -143.69 80.55 -22.82
CA LEU A 79 -142.49 81.21 -22.33
C LEU A 79 -141.98 80.57 -21.03
N LEU A 80 -142.86 80.32 -20.06
CA LEU A 80 -142.52 79.65 -18.80
C LEU A 80 -141.92 78.26 -19.02
N GLY A 81 -142.46 77.48 -19.97
CA GLY A 81 -141.89 76.19 -20.35
C GLY A 81 -140.48 76.29 -20.94
N PHE A 82 -140.19 77.37 -21.67
CA PHE A 82 -138.86 77.67 -22.20
C PHE A 82 -137.87 78.10 -21.11
N GLU A 83 -138.31 78.97 -20.19
CA GLU A 83 -137.51 79.42 -19.04
C GLU A 83 -137.15 78.26 -18.11
N ILE A 84 -138.09 77.36 -17.82
CA ILE A 84 -137.81 76.13 -17.06
C ILE A 84 -136.76 75.27 -17.80
N SER A 85 -136.82 75.18 -19.13
CA SER A 85 -135.82 74.48 -19.95
C SER A 85 -134.43 75.12 -19.86
N ILE A 86 -134.33 76.46 -19.90
CA ILE A 86 -133.05 77.18 -19.66
C ILE A 86 -132.55 76.86 -18.24
N GLY A 87 -133.39 77.00 -17.22
CA GLY A 87 -132.99 76.78 -15.83
C GLY A 87 -132.49 75.36 -15.56
N LEU A 88 -133.15 74.35 -16.13
CA LEU A 88 -132.69 72.96 -16.11
C LEU A 88 -131.35 72.79 -16.85
N SER A 89 -131.17 73.45 -17.99
CA SER A 89 -129.91 73.39 -18.76
C SER A 89 -128.72 74.02 -18.02
N PHE A 90 -128.92 75.12 -17.30
CA PHE A 90 -127.91 75.68 -16.39
C PHE A 90 -127.56 74.70 -15.27
N TRP A 91 -128.56 74.04 -14.68
CA TRP A 91 -128.36 73.08 -13.59
C TRP A 91 -127.57 71.85 -14.05
N ILE A 92 -127.93 71.27 -15.21
CA ILE A 92 -127.19 70.16 -15.84
C ILE A 92 -125.75 70.58 -16.16
N PHE A 93 -125.56 71.79 -16.71
CA PHE A 93 -124.23 72.31 -17.03
C PHE A 93 -123.36 72.52 -15.78
N SER A 94 -123.94 73.05 -14.69
CA SER A 94 -123.23 73.21 -13.40
C SER A 94 -122.84 71.87 -12.78
N LEU A 95 -123.70 70.83 -12.88
CA LEU A 95 -123.37 69.48 -12.40
C LEU A 95 -122.28 68.82 -13.26
N ALA A 96 -122.29 69.04 -14.58
CA ALA A 96 -121.25 68.55 -15.47
C ALA A 96 -119.87 69.18 -15.18
N ILE A 97 -119.82 70.48 -14.86
CA ILE A 97 -118.58 71.15 -14.41
C ILE A 97 -118.07 70.54 -13.11
N GLU A 98 -118.94 70.35 -12.11
CA GLU A 98 -118.56 69.80 -10.81
C GLU A 98 -117.97 68.37 -10.93
N GLN A 99 -118.56 67.52 -11.78
CA GLN A 99 -118.02 66.18 -12.07
C GLN A 99 -116.67 66.21 -12.80
N ILE A 100 -116.41 67.21 -13.65
CA ILE A 100 -115.10 67.39 -14.29
C ILE A 100 -114.04 67.78 -13.26
N GLN A 101 -114.38 68.67 -12.31
CA GLN A 101 -113.48 69.08 -11.23
C GLN A 101 -113.15 67.90 -10.30
N GLU A 102 -114.16 67.16 -9.84
CA GLU A 102 -113.97 65.98 -8.97
C GLU A 102 -113.11 64.90 -9.66
N THR A 103 -113.36 64.60 -10.94
CA THR A 103 -112.58 63.59 -11.68
C THR A 103 -111.15 64.03 -11.99
N ASP A 104 -110.89 65.32 -12.22
CA ASP A 104 -109.54 65.87 -12.39
C ASP A 104 -108.76 65.89 -11.06
N GLU A 105 -109.40 66.16 -9.92
CA GLU A 105 -108.78 66.03 -8.59
C GLU A 105 -108.42 64.58 -8.25
N ILE A 106 -109.35 63.64 -8.43
CA ILE A 106 -109.08 62.20 -8.23
C ILE A 106 -107.92 61.73 -9.12
N LEU A 107 -107.92 62.14 -10.39
CA LEU A 107 -106.88 61.78 -11.36
C LEU A 107 -105.52 62.36 -10.96
N LYS A 108 -105.43 63.62 -10.53
CA LYS A 108 -104.19 64.23 -9.99
C LYS A 108 -103.69 63.50 -8.74
N ILE A 109 -104.58 63.12 -7.83
CA ILE A 109 -104.25 62.39 -6.61
C ILE A 109 -103.69 61.00 -6.92
N ASP A 110 -104.29 60.25 -7.83
CA ASP A 110 -103.78 58.91 -8.17
C ASP A 110 -102.54 58.95 -9.07
N PHE A 111 -102.39 59.95 -9.94
CA PHE A 111 -101.11 60.18 -10.63
C PHE A 111 -99.98 60.58 -9.67
N SER A 112 -100.22 61.40 -8.66
CA SER A 112 -99.18 61.80 -7.69
C SER A 112 -98.76 60.64 -6.79
N LYS A 113 -99.71 59.87 -6.22
CA LYS A 113 -99.42 58.60 -5.50
C LYS A 113 -98.62 57.63 -6.37
N LYS A 114 -98.99 57.47 -7.64
CA LYS A 114 -98.31 56.54 -8.55
C LYS A 114 -96.91 57.02 -8.89
N LEU A 115 -96.71 58.32 -9.12
CA LEU A 115 -95.40 58.94 -9.33
C LEU A 115 -94.50 58.80 -8.09
N GLU A 116 -95.05 58.99 -6.89
CA GLU A 116 -94.36 58.74 -5.62
C GLU A 116 -93.96 57.26 -5.48
N SER A 117 -94.87 56.33 -5.76
CA SER A 117 -94.56 54.88 -5.74
C SER A 117 -93.45 54.51 -6.73
N HIS A 118 -93.45 55.11 -7.94
CA HIS A 118 -92.39 54.91 -8.91
C HIS A 118 -91.06 55.54 -8.46
N SER A 119 -91.09 56.73 -7.85
CA SER A 119 -89.92 57.38 -7.23
C SER A 119 -89.28 56.51 -6.13
N LEU A 120 -90.12 55.91 -5.27
CA LEU A 120 -89.67 54.97 -4.23
C LEU A 120 -89.10 53.67 -4.82
N THR A 121 -89.68 53.12 -5.90
CA THR A 121 -89.06 51.97 -6.59
C THR A 121 -87.74 52.34 -7.26
N ALA A 122 -87.62 53.55 -7.83
CA ALA A 122 -86.40 54.02 -8.48
C ALA A 122 -85.26 54.30 -7.47
N SER A 123 -85.57 54.85 -6.29
CA SER A 123 -84.58 55.04 -5.22
C SER A 123 -84.15 53.69 -4.61
N SER A 124 -85.09 52.75 -4.43
CA SER A 124 -84.77 51.38 -4.01
C SER A 124 -83.85 50.66 -5.01
N LEU A 125 -84.17 50.73 -6.32
CA LEU A 125 -83.33 50.19 -7.39
C LEU A 125 -81.95 50.87 -7.44
N LYS A 126 -81.87 52.19 -7.27
CA LYS A 126 -80.60 52.91 -7.20
C LYS A 126 -79.73 52.43 -6.03
N ASN A 127 -80.32 52.23 -4.86
CA ASN A 127 -79.62 51.70 -3.69
C ASN A 127 -79.16 50.25 -3.92
N GLN A 128 -79.96 49.43 -4.60
CA GLN A 128 -79.55 48.07 -4.99
C GLN A 128 -78.40 48.06 -5.99
N ILE A 129 -78.41 48.95 -7.00
CA ILE A 129 -77.30 49.12 -7.95
C ILE A 129 -76.03 49.55 -7.20
N GLN A 130 -76.11 50.56 -6.34
CA GLN A 130 -74.96 51.03 -5.57
C GLN A 130 -74.37 49.93 -4.65
N ASN A 131 -75.23 49.11 -4.03
CA ASN A 131 -74.79 47.96 -3.23
C ASN A 131 -74.12 46.85 -4.07
N LEU A 132 -74.55 46.66 -5.33
CA LEU A 132 -73.93 45.73 -6.27
C LEU A 132 -72.60 46.28 -6.81
N GLU A 133 -72.49 47.59 -7.04
CA GLU A 133 -71.25 48.27 -7.43
C GLU A 133 -70.18 48.15 -6.32
N THR A 134 -70.55 48.39 -5.05
CA THR A 134 -69.62 48.18 -3.92
C THR A 134 -69.22 46.71 -3.79
N LEU A 135 -70.18 45.78 -3.85
CA LEU A 135 -69.88 44.34 -3.79
C LEU A 135 -68.97 43.89 -4.93
N HIS A 136 -69.12 44.46 -6.13
CA HIS A 136 -68.24 44.17 -7.26
C HIS A 136 -66.83 44.70 -7.03
N SER A 137 -66.67 45.91 -6.48
CA SER A 137 -65.36 46.48 -6.10
C SER A 137 -64.65 45.65 -5.02
N ASP A 138 -65.39 45.24 -3.99
CA ASP A 138 -64.86 44.40 -2.90
C ASP A 138 -64.40 43.03 -3.42
N LEU A 139 -65.20 42.41 -4.30
CA LEU A 139 -64.84 41.14 -4.96
C LEU A 139 -63.64 41.31 -5.91
N GLN A 140 -63.52 42.43 -6.63
CA GLN A 140 -62.37 42.69 -7.48
C GLN A 140 -61.08 42.81 -6.65
N HIS A 141 -61.10 43.58 -5.56
CA HIS A 141 -59.94 43.68 -4.67
C HIS A 141 -59.59 42.34 -4.00
N ALA A 142 -60.58 41.52 -3.62
CA ALA A 142 -60.33 40.17 -3.13
C ALA A 142 -59.68 39.27 -4.19
N ILE A 143 -60.07 39.38 -5.46
CA ILE A 143 -59.44 38.67 -6.58
C ILE A 143 -58.00 39.17 -6.82
N GLU A 144 -57.75 40.47 -6.75
CA GLU A 144 -56.42 41.08 -6.86
C GLU A 144 -55.48 40.61 -5.74
N GLU A 145 -55.96 40.56 -4.49
CA GLU A 145 -55.21 40.03 -3.34
C GLU A 145 -54.88 38.53 -3.50
N LYS A 146 -55.85 37.72 -3.95
CA LYS A 146 -55.62 36.28 -4.17
C LYS A 146 -54.67 36.02 -5.33
N ASN A 147 -54.75 36.78 -6.42
CA ASN A 147 -53.79 36.72 -7.52
C ASN A 147 -52.37 37.09 -7.06
N LYS A 148 -52.23 38.09 -6.17
CA LYS A 148 -50.93 38.43 -5.55
C LYS A 148 -50.38 37.27 -4.71
N GLN A 149 -51.21 36.64 -3.88
CA GLN A 149 -50.81 35.47 -3.08
C GLN A 149 -50.44 34.25 -3.94
N ILE A 150 -51.14 34.01 -5.05
CA ILE A 150 -50.77 32.96 -6.02
C ILE A 150 -49.39 33.26 -6.63
N ASN A 151 -49.15 34.49 -7.09
CA ASN A 151 -47.86 34.88 -7.65
C ASN A 151 -46.71 34.78 -6.62
N GLU A 152 -46.97 35.09 -5.35
CA GLU A 152 -45.99 34.93 -4.27
C GLU A 152 -45.64 33.44 -4.05
N LEU A 153 -46.65 32.56 -3.97
CA LEU A 153 -46.46 31.12 -3.84
C LEU A 153 -45.78 30.47 -5.06
N ASP A 154 -46.10 30.90 -6.29
CA ASP A 154 -45.42 30.38 -7.50
C ASP A 154 -43.93 30.77 -7.54
N ASN A 155 -43.57 31.96 -7.04
CA ASN A 155 -42.17 32.36 -6.89
C ASN A 155 -41.44 31.55 -5.80
N GLU A 156 -42.09 31.26 -4.67
CA GLU A 156 -41.55 30.35 -3.66
C GLU A 156 -41.35 28.93 -4.22
N LEU A 157 -42.33 28.41 -4.95
CA LEU A 157 -42.28 27.08 -5.57
C LEU A 157 -41.16 27.00 -6.63
N ALA A 158 -40.96 28.06 -7.43
CA ALA A 158 -39.83 28.17 -8.35
C ALA A 158 -38.48 28.18 -7.61
N SER A 159 -38.36 28.91 -6.51
CA SER A 159 -37.17 28.92 -5.64
C SER A 159 -36.88 27.53 -5.05
N CYS A 160 -37.92 26.83 -4.55
CA CYS A 160 -37.79 25.46 -4.05
C CYS A 160 -37.37 24.47 -5.15
N ARG A 161 -37.83 24.62 -6.39
CA ARG A 161 -37.38 23.79 -7.53
C ARG A 161 -35.89 23.97 -7.80
N LEU A 162 -35.39 25.21 -7.83
CA LEU A 162 -33.97 25.51 -8.00
C LEU A 162 -33.12 24.98 -6.82
N LEU A 163 -33.64 25.03 -5.59
CA LEU A 163 -32.98 24.43 -4.43
C LEU A 163 -32.90 22.90 -4.54
N VAL A 164 -33.96 22.22 -4.99
CA VAL A 164 -33.95 20.77 -5.24
C VAL A 164 -32.96 20.39 -6.34
N GLU A 165 -32.93 21.14 -7.45
CA GLU A 165 -31.99 20.91 -8.56
C GLU A 165 -30.53 21.09 -8.12
N THR A 166 -30.21 22.17 -7.42
CA THR A 166 -28.86 22.42 -6.90
C THR A 166 -28.43 21.40 -5.83
N LEU A 167 -29.35 20.95 -4.97
CA LEU A 167 -29.10 19.84 -4.04
C LEU A 167 -28.87 18.51 -4.77
N GLN A 168 -29.57 18.24 -5.87
CA GLN A 168 -29.36 17.03 -6.68
C GLN A 168 -28.00 17.06 -7.40
N ILE A 169 -27.61 18.20 -7.99
CA ILE A 169 -26.27 18.40 -8.58
C ILE A 169 -25.18 18.26 -7.50
N SER A 170 -25.40 18.79 -6.30
CA SER A 170 -24.50 18.64 -5.15
C SER A 170 -24.38 17.18 -4.71
N LYS A 171 -25.49 16.44 -4.64
CA LYS A 171 -25.51 15.00 -4.34
C LYS A 171 -24.73 14.20 -5.37
N ASP A 172 -24.94 14.43 -6.66
CA ASP A 172 -24.31 13.66 -7.73
C ASP A 172 -22.82 13.98 -7.90
N THR A 173 -22.40 15.22 -7.61
CA THR A 173 -20.97 15.57 -7.55
C THR A 173 -20.30 14.97 -6.31
N ASN A 174 -20.92 15.04 -5.13
CA ASN A 174 -20.43 14.37 -3.93
C ASN A 174 -20.35 12.85 -4.09
N PHE A 175 -21.29 12.22 -4.79
CA PHE A 175 -21.25 10.78 -5.08
C PHE A 175 -20.02 10.42 -5.92
N LYS A 176 -19.75 11.15 -7.01
CA LYS A 176 -18.57 10.95 -7.86
C LYS A 176 -17.25 11.19 -7.12
N VAL A 177 -17.21 12.19 -6.23
CA VAL A 177 -16.05 12.44 -5.36
C VAL A 177 -15.82 11.27 -4.39
N ASN A 178 -16.88 10.75 -3.77
CA ASN A 178 -16.79 9.64 -2.83
C ASN A 178 -16.47 8.29 -3.51
N GLU A 179 -16.99 8.06 -4.71
CA GLU A 179 -16.63 6.92 -5.57
C GLU A 179 -15.13 6.95 -5.92
N LYS A 180 -14.61 8.10 -6.35
CA LYS A 180 -13.16 8.26 -6.57
C LYS A 180 -12.37 8.07 -5.28
N LEU A 181 -12.80 8.66 -4.16
CA LEU A 181 -12.10 8.54 -2.88
C LEU A 181 -12.05 7.08 -2.39
N SER A 182 -13.10 6.30 -2.66
CA SER A 182 -13.15 4.86 -2.41
C SER A 182 -12.14 4.10 -3.28
N TYR A 183 -12.02 4.43 -4.57
CA TYR A 183 -10.99 3.88 -5.45
C TYR A 183 -9.57 4.21 -4.96
N ASP A 184 -9.30 5.50 -4.70
CA ASP A 184 -8.00 5.99 -4.23
C ASP A 184 -7.59 5.31 -2.90
N LEU A 185 -8.57 5.07 -2.01
CA LEU A 185 -8.40 4.35 -0.74
C LEU A 185 -8.09 2.86 -0.95
N VAL A 186 -8.76 2.18 -1.88
CA VAL A 186 -8.45 0.77 -2.24
C VAL A 186 -7.04 0.67 -2.84
N GLU A 187 -6.62 1.64 -3.66
CA GLU A 187 -5.26 1.68 -4.19
C GLU A 187 -4.22 1.94 -3.08
N ALA A 188 -4.53 2.82 -2.11
CA ALA A 188 -3.70 3.04 -0.94
C ALA A 188 -3.52 1.78 -0.09
N TYR A 189 -4.59 1.00 0.16
CA TYR A 189 -4.49 -0.29 0.85
C TYR A 189 -3.58 -1.29 0.10
N ARG A 190 -3.71 -1.39 -1.22
CA ARG A 190 -2.82 -2.24 -2.05
C ARG A 190 -1.34 -1.82 -1.93
N LYS A 191 -1.06 -0.51 -1.90
CA LYS A 191 0.30 0.02 -1.69
C LYS A 191 0.83 -0.29 -0.29
N VAL A 192 -0.01 -0.15 0.74
CA VAL A 192 0.35 -0.51 2.13
C VAL A 192 0.69 -2.00 2.26
N ASP A 193 -0.09 -2.89 1.66
CA ASP A 193 0.20 -4.32 1.70
C ASP A 193 1.42 -4.71 0.85
N ALA A 194 1.70 -4.02 -0.26
CA ALA A 194 2.96 -4.16 -0.99
C ALA A 194 4.17 -3.75 -0.12
N VAL A 195 4.06 -2.66 0.64
CA VAL A 195 5.11 -2.21 1.60
C VAL A 195 5.31 -3.22 2.73
N LYS A 196 4.23 -3.75 3.33
CA LYS A 196 4.34 -4.83 4.35
C LYS A 196 5.07 -6.06 3.80
N ASN A 197 4.74 -6.47 2.56
CA ASN A 197 5.40 -7.60 1.91
C ASN A 197 6.89 -7.34 1.63
N LEU A 198 7.28 -6.11 1.30
CA LEU A 198 8.68 -5.71 1.16
C LEU A 198 9.40 -5.69 2.52
N GLN A 199 8.79 -5.16 3.57
CA GLN A 199 9.33 -5.21 4.94
C GLN A 199 9.55 -6.66 5.41
N ALA A 200 8.59 -7.56 5.13
CA ALA A 200 8.69 -8.97 5.47
C ALA A 200 9.78 -9.73 4.68
N LYS A 201 10.16 -9.27 3.48
CA LYS A 201 11.34 -9.76 2.75
C LYS A 201 12.63 -9.22 3.36
N LEU A 202 12.70 -7.91 3.61
CA LEU A 202 13.89 -7.25 4.14
C LEU A 202 14.25 -7.76 5.55
N GLU A 203 13.27 -8.10 6.39
CA GLU A 203 13.50 -8.78 7.68
C GLU A 203 13.97 -10.24 7.54
N LYS A 204 13.69 -10.93 6.42
CA LYS A 204 14.30 -12.25 6.13
C LYS A 204 15.74 -12.09 5.66
N GLU A 205 15.97 -11.23 4.67
CA GLU A 205 17.31 -10.92 4.14
C GLU A 205 18.26 -10.44 5.25
N LYS A 206 17.76 -9.62 6.18
CA LYS A 206 18.50 -9.19 7.38
C LYS A 206 18.87 -10.37 8.29
N LYS A 207 17.96 -11.32 8.53
CA LYS A 207 18.24 -12.53 9.33
C LYS A 207 19.22 -13.46 8.63
N GLU A 208 19.13 -13.57 7.30
CA GLU A 208 20.12 -14.28 6.48
C GLU A 208 21.50 -13.63 6.61
N ILE A 209 21.60 -12.29 6.54
CA ILE A 209 22.84 -11.53 6.81
C ILE A 209 23.35 -11.74 8.24
N GLU A 210 22.47 -11.80 9.25
CA GLU A 210 22.84 -12.11 10.63
C GLU A 210 23.41 -13.54 10.76
N THR A 211 22.83 -14.54 10.08
CA THR A 211 23.41 -15.89 10.04
C THR A 211 24.72 -15.97 9.27
N LEU A 212 24.88 -15.20 8.18
CA LEU A 212 26.14 -15.11 7.44
C LEU A 212 27.26 -14.49 8.27
N LYS A 213 26.95 -13.47 9.09
CA LYS A 213 27.92 -12.91 10.06
C LYS A 213 28.34 -13.94 11.11
N ALA A 214 27.39 -14.69 11.67
CA ALA A 214 27.70 -15.77 12.61
C ALA A 214 28.57 -16.87 11.97
N LEU A 215 28.35 -17.19 10.69
CA LEU A 215 29.20 -18.11 9.91
C LEU A 215 30.60 -17.53 9.62
N GLU A 216 30.73 -16.23 9.35
CA GLU A 216 32.01 -15.55 9.18
C GLU A 216 32.81 -15.53 10.51
N GLU A 217 32.14 -15.30 11.65
CA GLU A 217 32.74 -15.39 12.99
C GLU A 217 33.18 -16.83 13.33
N GLN A 218 32.36 -17.83 13.00
CA GLN A 218 32.74 -19.25 13.13
C GLN A 218 33.93 -19.60 12.23
N LYS A 219 33.95 -19.12 10.98
CA LYS A 219 35.08 -19.29 10.06
C LYS A 219 36.35 -18.65 10.60
N VAL A 220 36.31 -17.41 11.10
CA VAL A 220 37.47 -16.74 11.72
C VAL A 220 37.95 -17.50 12.97
N THR A 221 37.05 -18.14 13.71
CA THR A 221 37.39 -18.98 14.87
C THR A 221 38.06 -20.28 14.42
N LEU A 222 37.49 -20.97 13.42
CA LEU A 222 38.09 -22.16 12.80
C LEU A 222 39.43 -21.86 12.12
N GLU A 223 39.61 -20.68 11.51
CA GLU A 223 40.90 -20.25 10.94
C GLU A 223 41.95 -20.02 12.03
N LYS A 224 41.55 -19.49 13.20
CA LYS A 224 42.44 -19.40 14.38
C LYS A 224 42.81 -20.80 14.90
N GLU A 225 41.84 -21.68 15.12
CA GLU A 225 42.07 -23.06 15.55
C GLU A 225 42.97 -23.82 14.56
N LEU A 226 42.70 -23.70 13.26
CA LEU A 226 43.50 -24.31 12.19
C LEU A 226 44.91 -23.70 12.12
N SER A 227 45.08 -22.42 12.45
CA SER A 227 46.40 -21.80 12.61
C SER A 227 47.15 -22.31 13.85
N GLN A 228 46.47 -22.54 14.97
CA GLN A 228 47.03 -23.14 16.17
C GLN A 228 47.42 -24.61 15.92
N VAL A 229 46.55 -25.40 15.29
CA VAL A 229 46.84 -26.78 14.87
C VAL A 229 48.00 -26.82 13.87
N LYS A 230 48.13 -25.85 12.95
CA LYS A 230 49.32 -25.72 12.09
C LYS A 230 50.58 -25.39 12.89
N GLN A 231 50.51 -24.53 13.91
CA GLN A 231 51.65 -24.24 14.79
C GLN A 231 52.03 -25.45 15.65
N GLU A 232 51.06 -26.16 16.24
CA GLU A 232 51.29 -27.41 16.97
C GLU A 232 51.89 -28.49 16.07
N LEU A 233 51.40 -28.64 14.83
CA LEU A 233 51.89 -29.62 13.88
C LEU A 233 53.30 -29.24 13.39
N ALA A 234 53.60 -27.95 13.21
CA ALA A 234 54.95 -27.48 12.96
C ALA A 234 55.89 -27.73 14.16
N GLN A 235 55.43 -27.53 15.40
CA GLN A 235 56.20 -27.84 16.61
C GLN A 235 56.40 -29.36 16.77
N LYS A 236 55.38 -30.18 16.55
CA LYS A 236 55.46 -31.66 16.56
C LYS A 236 56.41 -32.15 15.47
N ASN A 237 56.33 -31.60 14.25
CA ASN A 237 57.27 -31.91 13.17
C ASN A 237 58.71 -31.50 13.54
N MET A 238 58.92 -30.33 14.15
CA MET A 238 60.24 -29.89 14.62
C MET A 238 60.76 -30.75 15.80
N GLN A 239 59.89 -31.23 16.68
CA GLN A 239 60.26 -32.22 17.71
C GLN A 239 60.55 -33.59 17.07
N GLN A 240 59.86 -33.95 15.99
CA GLN A 240 60.04 -35.22 15.28
C GLN A 240 61.34 -35.23 14.47
N THR A 241 61.72 -34.14 13.78
CA THR A 241 63.06 -34.01 13.18
C THR A 241 64.15 -34.01 14.24
N LYS A 242 63.99 -33.27 15.35
CA LYS A 242 64.94 -33.34 16.48
C LYS A 242 65.06 -34.75 17.07
N ARG A 243 63.97 -35.53 17.14
CA ARG A 243 63.99 -36.96 17.53
C ARG A 243 64.62 -37.85 16.47
N GLN A 244 64.43 -37.57 15.18
CA GLN A 244 65.07 -38.30 14.08
C GLN A 244 66.58 -38.06 14.07
N GLU A 245 67.04 -36.81 14.18
CA GLU A 245 68.45 -36.45 14.37
C GLU A 245 69.07 -37.14 15.60
N PHE A 246 68.35 -37.18 16.73
CA PHE A 246 68.80 -37.93 17.91
C PHE A 246 68.87 -39.44 17.63
N SER A 247 67.92 -40.00 16.89
CA SER A 247 67.94 -41.41 16.48
C SER A 247 69.11 -41.72 15.55
N GLU A 248 69.44 -40.81 14.64
CA GLU A 248 70.54 -40.99 13.69
C GLU A 248 71.90 -40.85 14.38
N LYS A 249 72.09 -39.82 15.22
CA LYS A 249 73.27 -39.68 16.08
C LYS A 249 73.44 -40.88 17.02
N ALA A 250 72.34 -41.44 17.56
CA ALA A 250 72.39 -42.67 18.37
C ALA A 250 72.75 -43.92 17.53
N LYS A 251 72.20 -44.07 16.32
CA LYS A 251 72.56 -45.16 15.38
C LYS A 251 74.02 -45.07 14.92
N GLU A 252 74.53 -43.85 14.74
CA GLU A 252 75.91 -43.56 14.37
C GLU A 252 76.88 -43.86 15.52
N GLN A 253 76.55 -43.44 16.75
CA GLN A 253 77.25 -43.90 17.95
C GLN A 253 77.25 -45.44 18.05
N TYR A 254 76.10 -46.10 17.85
CA TYR A 254 76.01 -47.56 17.92
C TYR A 254 76.84 -48.28 16.84
N ARG A 255 76.94 -47.71 15.63
CA ARG A 255 77.87 -48.18 14.58
C ARG A 255 79.32 -48.06 15.04
N ASN A 256 79.70 -46.90 15.60
CA ASN A 256 81.05 -46.65 16.08
C ASN A 256 81.42 -47.58 17.25
N THR A 257 80.53 -47.80 18.22
CA THR A 257 80.74 -48.77 19.31
C THR A 257 80.89 -50.19 18.78
N ARG A 258 80.11 -50.60 17.78
CA ARG A 258 80.20 -51.94 17.16
C ARG A 258 81.50 -52.13 16.38
N GLN A 259 81.99 -51.11 15.68
CA GLN A 259 83.32 -51.13 15.05
C GLN A 259 84.44 -51.18 16.10
N LEU A 260 84.35 -50.40 17.16
CA LEU A 260 85.32 -50.43 18.27
C LEU A 260 85.39 -51.83 18.92
N GLN A 261 84.24 -52.47 19.13
CA GLN A 261 84.14 -53.82 19.69
C GLN A 261 84.69 -54.90 18.75
N ALA A 262 84.47 -54.75 17.43
CA ALA A 262 85.07 -55.64 16.42
C ALA A 262 86.60 -55.50 16.39
N ASN A 263 87.12 -54.26 16.37
CA ASN A 263 88.56 -53.98 16.43
C ASN A 263 89.19 -54.54 17.71
N TYR A 264 88.52 -54.39 18.87
CA TYR A 264 88.97 -54.97 20.14
C TYR A 264 89.04 -56.51 20.10
N LEU A 265 88.05 -57.18 19.49
CA LEU A 265 88.08 -58.63 19.29
C LEU A 265 89.21 -59.06 18.34
N GLN A 266 89.48 -58.29 17.29
CA GLN A 266 90.56 -58.56 16.34
C GLN A 266 91.95 -58.39 16.99
N LEU A 267 92.15 -57.31 17.75
CA LEU A 267 93.33 -57.11 18.61
C LEU A 267 93.49 -58.25 19.62
N LYS A 268 92.42 -58.64 20.32
CA LYS A 268 92.45 -59.76 21.28
C LYS A 268 92.80 -61.11 20.63
N LYS A 269 92.43 -61.31 19.36
CA LYS A 269 92.85 -62.49 18.58
C LYS A 269 94.33 -62.41 18.18
N GLN A 270 94.79 -61.27 17.67
CA GLN A 270 96.21 -61.05 17.35
C GLN A 270 97.12 -61.18 18.57
N PHE A 271 96.69 -60.74 19.76
CA PHE A 271 97.42 -60.98 21.00
C PHE A 271 97.52 -62.48 21.32
N LYS A 272 96.43 -63.26 21.21
CA LYS A 272 96.50 -64.72 21.41
C LYS A 272 97.40 -65.42 20.38
N GLU A 273 97.37 -65.01 19.12
CA GLU A 273 98.25 -65.56 18.08
C GLU A 273 99.72 -65.20 18.37
N LYS A 274 100.03 -63.96 18.74
CA LYS A 274 101.40 -63.56 19.14
C LYS A 274 101.88 -64.22 20.42
N ASP A 275 101.02 -64.46 21.40
CA ASP A 275 101.36 -65.11 22.67
C ASP A 275 101.61 -66.62 22.47
N ALA A 276 100.80 -67.28 21.62
CA ALA A 276 101.05 -68.64 21.17
C ALA A 276 102.36 -68.76 20.38
N ILE A 277 102.65 -67.81 19.47
CA ILE A 277 103.94 -67.72 18.77
C ILE A 277 105.08 -67.49 19.77
N LEU A 278 104.94 -66.62 20.77
CA LEU A 278 105.94 -66.39 21.81
C LEU A 278 106.23 -67.67 22.61
N HIS A 279 105.20 -68.45 22.94
CA HIS A 279 105.35 -69.76 23.58
C HIS A 279 106.03 -70.78 22.65
N GLN A 280 105.70 -70.80 21.37
CA GLN A 280 106.29 -71.69 20.38
C GLN A 280 107.76 -71.33 20.08
N THR A 281 108.09 -70.05 20.00
CA THR A 281 109.46 -69.54 19.85
C THR A 281 110.27 -69.78 21.12
N ARG A 282 109.70 -69.58 22.32
CA ARG A 282 110.35 -69.99 23.59
C ARG A 282 110.62 -71.50 23.62
N LYS A 283 109.66 -72.32 23.19
CA LYS A 283 109.83 -73.78 23.10
C LYS A 283 110.90 -74.16 22.09
N MET A 284 110.96 -73.53 20.92
CA MET A 284 112.05 -73.74 19.97
C MET A 284 113.39 -73.25 20.51
N LEU A 285 113.47 -72.10 21.18
CA LEU A 285 114.70 -71.63 21.83
C LEU A 285 115.20 -72.64 22.86
N TYR A 286 114.31 -73.15 23.72
CA TYR A 286 114.63 -74.23 24.65
C TYR A 286 115.09 -75.51 23.92
N GLN A 287 114.40 -75.93 22.87
CA GLN A 287 114.76 -77.14 22.12
C GLN A 287 116.10 -76.99 21.37
N THR A 288 116.40 -75.80 20.84
CA THR A 288 117.68 -75.50 20.20
C THR A 288 118.79 -75.40 21.24
N GLN A 289 118.51 -74.84 22.43
CA GLN A 289 119.46 -74.78 23.54
C GLN A 289 119.76 -76.18 24.09
N THR A 290 118.76 -77.04 24.33
CA THR A 290 119.00 -78.43 24.72
C THR A 290 119.68 -79.25 23.63
N LYS A 291 119.51 -78.89 22.34
CA LYS A 291 120.28 -79.49 21.23
C LYS A 291 121.72 -79.00 21.18
N LEU A 292 121.99 -77.75 21.57
CA LEU A 292 123.33 -77.19 21.70
C LEU A 292 124.05 -77.84 22.89
N GLU A 293 123.37 -77.97 24.04
CA GLU A 293 123.85 -78.69 25.22
C GLU A 293 124.08 -80.17 24.92
N MET A 294 123.19 -80.84 24.19
CA MET A 294 123.43 -82.22 23.72
C MET A 294 124.58 -82.32 22.72
N ALA A 295 124.78 -81.35 21.82
CA ALA A 295 125.95 -81.35 20.93
C ALA A 295 127.26 -81.20 21.74
N GLN A 296 127.27 -80.30 22.73
CA GLN A 296 128.42 -80.08 23.63
C GLN A 296 128.65 -81.23 24.62
N LEU A 297 127.64 -82.06 24.90
CA LEU A 297 127.80 -83.35 25.59
C LEU A 297 128.34 -84.43 24.64
N ILE A 298 127.86 -84.50 23.39
CA ILE A 298 128.34 -85.46 22.38
C ILE A 298 129.82 -85.20 22.00
N GLU A 299 130.29 -83.95 22.05
CA GLU A 299 131.73 -83.60 21.95
C GLU A 299 132.53 -83.89 23.23
N LYS A 300 131.90 -84.14 24.38
CA LYS A 300 132.60 -84.44 25.66
C LYS A 300 132.55 -85.90 26.10
N ASP A 301 131.52 -86.65 25.70
CA ASP A 301 131.33 -88.06 26.08
C ASP A 301 132.02 -89.05 25.12
N ASN A 302 132.80 -88.57 24.12
CA ASN A 302 133.49 -89.41 23.13
C ASN A 302 135.03 -89.50 23.29
N GLU A 303 135.66 -88.76 24.20
CA GLU A 303 137.09 -88.95 24.55
C GLU A 303 137.31 -89.08 26.06
N LEU A 304 136.79 -90.17 26.67
CA LEU A 304 137.47 -90.88 27.76
C LEU A 304 136.86 -92.26 28.10
N VAL A 305 136.77 -93.14 27.10
CA VAL A 305 136.94 -94.58 27.34
C VAL A 305 138.31 -94.96 26.83
N VAL A 306 139.32 -94.78 27.67
CA VAL A 306 140.70 -95.26 27.44
C VAL A 306 140.99 -96.39 28.41
N PRO A 307 140.90 -97.65 27.96
CA PRO A 307 141.79 -98.69 28.45
C PRO A 307 143.18 -98.41 27.88
N TYR A 308 144.14 -98.20 28.78
CA TYR A 308 145.44 -98.90 28.76
C TYR A 308 146.05 -99.24 27.39
N GLU A 309 146.91 -98.36 26.86
CA GLU A 309 148.30 -98.64 26.41
C GLU A 309 148.88 -97.45 25.62
N GLU A 310 149.55 -96.49 26.27
CA GLU A 310 150.61 -95.67 25.63
C GLU A 310 151.44 -94.82 26.62
N ASN A 311 150.85 -94.27 27.69
CA ASN A 311 151.63 -93.52 28.71
C ASN A 311 152.45 -94.41 29.68
N LYS A 312 152.40 -95.74 29.52
CA LYS A 312 153.42 -96.64 30.05
C LYS A 312 154.58 -96.78 29.05
N LEU A 313 154.26 -96.89 27.75
CA LEU A 313 155.22 -96.88 26.65
C LEU A 313 156.05 -95.59 26.58
N LEU A 314 155.52 -94.39 26.83
CA LEU A 314 156.35 -93.17 26.76
C LEU A 314 157.45 -93.11 27.85
N HIS A 315 157.15 -93.56 29.07
CA HIS A 315 158.16 -93.61 30.14
C HIS A 315 159.07 -94.84 29.99
N GLU A 316 158.55 -95.97 29.50
CA GLU A 316 159.37 -97.14 29.16
C GLU A 316 160.22 -96.90 27.90
N ILE A 317 159.83 -96.03 26.97
CA ILE A 317 160.67 -95.58 25.84
C ILE A 317 161.79 -94.70 26.37
N GLU A 318 161.53 -93.80 27.32
CA GLU A 318 162.58 -92.95 27.93
C GLU A 318 163.61 -93.79 28.72
N VAL A 319 163.17 -94.84 29.41
CA VAL A 319 164.06 -95.79 30.13
C VAL A 319 164.74 -96.79 29.19
N LEU A 320 164.00 -97.44 28.26
CA LEU A 320 164.55 -98.40 27.30
C LEU A 320 165.41 -97.75 26.22
N SER A 321 165.29 -96.44 25.96
CA SER A 321 166.23 -95.72 25.09
C SER A 321 167.55 -95.40 25.78
N LEU A 322 167.54 -95.16 27.10
CA LEU A 322 168.76 -95.10 27.91
C LEU A 322 169.43 -96.49 28.01
N GLU A 323 168.65 -97.56 28.24
CA GLU A 323 169.18 -98.93 28.13
C GLU A 323 169.63 -99.27 26.70
N LEU A 324 169.08 -98.64 25.66
CA LEU A 324 169.58 -98.75 24.27
C LEU A 324 170.86 -97.96 24.02
N GLU A 325 171.13 -96.83 24.70
CA GLU A 325 172.44 -96.17 24.63
C GLU A 325 173.52 -97.01 25.34
N GLU A 326 173.19 -97.64 26.49
CA GLU A 326 174.11 -98.58 27.15
C GLU A 326 174.30 -99.87 26.32
N LEU A 327 173.24 -100.43 25.74
CA LEU A 327 173.34 -101.58 24.84
C LEU A 327 173.98 -101.23 23.49
N GLU A 328 173.89 -99.99 22.99
CA GLU A 328 174.67 -99.55 21.83
C GLU A 328 176.16 -99.34 22.18
N ALA A 329 176.49 -99.03 23.44
CA ALA A 329 177.87 -99.02 23.91
C ALA A 329 178.42 -100.45 24.08
N GLU A 330 177.62 -101.38 24.60
CA GLU A 330 177.98 -102.80 24.72
C GLU A 330 178.01 -103.50 23.35
N VAL A 331 177.11 -103.17 22.43
CA VAL A 331 177.15 -103.64 21.04
C VAL A 331 178.34 -103.01 20.29
N LYS A 332 178.73 -101.75 20.53
CA LYS A 332 180.02 -101.23 20.02
C LYS A 332 181.23 -101.99 20.60
N SER A 333 181.15 -102.47 21.84
CA SER A 333 182.16 -103.35 22.45
C SER A 333 182.21 -104.72 21.76
N LEU A 334 181.03 -105.31 21.45
CA LEU A 334 180.89 -106.61 20.78
C LEU A 334 181.16 -106.55 19.27
N GLU A 335 180.85 -105.46 18.58
CA GLU A 335 181.23 -105.23 17.18
C GLU A 335 182.75 -105.04 17.05
N GLY A 336 183.42 -104.46 18.05
CA GLY A 336 184.87 -104.49 18.19
C GLY A 336 185.48 -105.91 18.29
N ILE A 337 184.66 -106.92 18.59
CA ILE A 337 185.03 -108.35 18.56
C ILE A 337 184.60 -108.98 17.23
N VAL A 338 183.37 -108.73 16.75
CA VAL A 338 182.83 -109.30 15.50
C VAL A 338 183.52 -108.76 14.24
N SER A 339 184.17 -107.58 14.32
CA SER A 339 185.08 -107.08 13.27
C SER A 339 186.28 -107.97 12.96
N THR A 340 186.40 -109.14 13.62
CA THR A 340 187.43 -110.16 13.33
C THR A 340 186.93 -111.40 12.58
N LEU A 341 185.62 -111.63 12.37
CA LEU A 341 185.13 -112.98 12.01
C LEU A 341 184.21 -113.19 10.79
N SER A 342 183.65 -112.18 10.12
CA SER A 342 182.99 -112.41 8.82
C SER A 342 182.93 -111.21 7.88
N LEU A 343 183.53 -111.35 6.69
CA LEU A 343 183.35 -110.42 5.57
C LEU A 343 181.97 -110.61 4.91
N SER A 344 181.32 -109.52 4.48
CA SER A 344 181.28 -109.13 3.04
C SER A 344 180.15 -108.15 2.69
N ALA A 345 180.27 -107.53 1.50
CA ALA A 345 179.20 -106.95 0.67
C ALA A 345 178.36 -105.75 1.20
N THR A 346 178.82 -104.53 0.84
CA THR A 346 178.15 -103.54 -0.04
C THR A 346 176.60 -103.35 -0.07
N SER A 347 176.02 -102.20 -0.46
CA SER A 347 176.36 -100.75 -0.49
C SER A 347 175.22 -99.95 -1.17
N LYS A 348 175.04 -98.67 -0.84
CA LYS A 348 174.48 -97.56 -1.69
C LYS A 348 172.98 -97.53 -2.12
N LYS A 349 172.40 -96.31 -1.95
CA LYS A 349 171.46 -95.55 -2.83
C LYS A 349 170.05 -96.11 -3.18
N ALA A 350 169.01 -95.33 -2.81
CA ALA A 350 168.09 -94.47 -3.65
C ALA A 350 167.62 -94.96 -5.07
N PRO A 351 166.74 -94.27 -5.86
CA PRO A 351 165.98 -92.99 -5.67
C PRO A 351 164.52 -92.92 -6.27
N SER A 352 163.83 -91.75 -6.21
CA SER A 352 162.94 -91.18 -7.28
C SER A 352 161.53 -91.85 -7.56
N VAL A 353 160.55 -91.39 -8.39
CA VAL A 353 160.30 -90.20 -9.29
C VAL A 353 158.81 -90.04 -9.77
N ASN A 354 158.35 -88.85 -10.25
CA ASN A 354 157.18 -88.54 -11.15
C ASN A 354 155.68 -88.78 -10.70
N LYS A 355 154.54 -88.43 -11.38
CA LYS A 355 153.96 -87.38 -12.33
C LYS A 355 152.43 -87.69 -12.57
N ASP A 356 151.48 -86.97 -13.22
CA ASP A 356 151.26 -85.60 -13.84
C ASP A 356 149.73 -85.35 -14.19
N THR A 357 149.31 -84.07 -14.35
CA THR A 357 148.23 -83.49 -15.25
C THR A 357 146.67 -83.66 -15.12
N ILE A 358 145.96 -82.58 -15.57
CA ILE A 358 144.66 -82.47 -16.36
C ILE A 358 143.29 -82.08 -15.70
N MET A 359 142.25 -81.81 -16.54
CA MET A 359 141.23 -80.73 -16.56
C MET A 359 139.77 -81.00 -16.05
N GLU A 360 139.02 -79.89 -15.83
CA GLU A 360 137.58 -79.55 -16.07
C GLU A 360 136.33 -80.43 -15.68
N LEU A 361 135.37 -79.78 -14.95
CA LEU A 361 133.88 -79.90 -15.01
C LEU A 361 133.22 -81.28 -14.65
N PRO A 362 131.86 -81.48 -14.57
CA PRO A 362 130.68 -80.61 -14.78
C PRO A 362 129.45 -80.71 -13.77
N PHE A 363 128.45 -79.82 -13.94
CA PHE A 363 126.95 -79.96 -13.82
C PHE A 363 126.14 -80.56 -12.63
N GLN A 364 125.11 -79.80 -12.20
CA GLN A 364 123.74 -80.19 -11.69
C GLN A 364 123.60 -81.04 -10.40
N LYS A 365 122.44 -81.21 -9.73
CA LYS A 365 120.99 -80.94 -9.99
C LYS A 365 120.29 -80.61 -8.64
N GLY A 366 119.08 -80.02 -8.57
CA GLY A 366 118.14 -79.61 -9.61
C GLY A 366 116.85 -79.07 -9.00
#